data_AF-A0A1Y2BAP9-F1
#
_entry.id   AF-A0A1Y2BAP9-F1
#
_cell.length_a   1.000
_cell.length_b   1.000
_cell.length_c   1.000
_cell.angle_alpha   90.00
_cell.angle_beta   90.00
_cell.angle_gamma   90.00
#
_symmetry.space_group_name_H-M   'P 1'
#
loop_
_entity.id
_entity.type
_entity.pdbx_description
1 polymer ?
#
loop_
_entity_poly.entity_id
_entity_poly.type
_entity_poly.pdbx_seq_one_letter_code
_entity_poly.pdbx_strand_id
1 'polypeptide(L)'
;MKKIVNIKKSFAYDEFLANTTRPEFFELIDFKIPTITVNLSDEDYENFILGYDCIRDCSPTFLRRNEACYTASWVDLNEALRIAIEKKYINIDSIKKNSNDYQLVKNVINNKNHKLSLYEFENLVVSHSDLSLEKIMAMNYGLYKFKQKELDATASMTFELDG
;
A
#
# COMPACT_ATOMS: atom_id res chain seq x y z
N MET A 1 41.78 -60.46 -5.94
CA MET A 1 40.37 -60.05 -6.06
C MET A 1 40.01 -59.13 -4.89
N LYS A 2 39.71 -57.85 -5.14
CA LYS A 2 39.29 -56.87 -4.12
C LYS A 2 37.76 -56.92 -3.98
N LYS A 3 37.23 -57.28 -2.80
CA LYS A 3 35.81 -57.07 -2.47
C LYS A 3 35.64 -55.64 -1.94
N ILE A 4 34.88 -54.82 -2.67
CA ILE A 4 34.44 -53.50 -2.20
C ILE A 4 33.11 -53.72 -1.50
N VAL A 5 33.05 -53.46 -0.20
CA VAL A 5 31.78 -53.45 0.56
C VAL A 5 31.28 -52.01 0.56
N ASN A 6 30.18 -51.75 -0.14
CA ASN A 6 29.52 -50.45 -0.19
C ASN A 6 28.38 -50.45 0.84
N ILE A 7 28.65 -49.94 2.05
CA ILE A 7 27.61 -49.79 3.08
C ILE A 7 26.85 -48.49 2.78
N LYS A 8 25.83 -48.58 1.93
CA LYS A 8 24.84 -47.52 1.76
C LYS A 8 23.53 -47.94 2.41
N LYS A 9 23.40 -47.68 3.71
CA LYS A 9 22.14 -47.28 4.37
C LYS A 9 22.40 -47.10 5.86
N SER A 10 22.44 -45.84 6.28
CA SER A 10 22.17 -45.45 7.66
C SER A 10 20.64 -45.45 7.81
N PHE A 11 20.12 -46.22 8.75
CA PHE A 11 18.75 -46.07 9.23
C PHE A 11 18.82 -45.39 10.58
N ALA A 12 18.40 -44.12 10.63
CA ALA A 12 18.12 -43.45 11.89
C ALA A 12 16.74 -43.90 12.35
N TYR A 13 16.69 -44.60 13.48
CA TYR A 13 15.44 -44.95 14.14
C TYR A 13 15.01 -43.75 14.97
N ASP A 14 13.83 -43.20 14.66
CA ASP A 14 13.17 -42.16 15.43
C ASP A 14 11.89 -42.76 15.99
N GLU A 15 11.75 -42.72 17.32
CA GLU A 15 10.62 -43.31 18.04
C GLU A 15 9.28 -42.62 17.69
N PHE A 16 9.31 -41.36 17.28
CA PHE A 16 8.15 -40.63 16.76
C PHE A 16 7.70 -41.13 15.39
N LEU A 17 8.61 -41.72 14.60
CA LEU A 17 8.39 -42.10 13.19
C LEU A 17 8.40 -43.61 12.96
N ALA A 18 8.41 -44.42 14.02
CA ALA A 18 8.81 -45.82 13.96
C ALA A 18 7.88 -46.73 13.12
N ASN A 19 6.66 -46.30 12.79
CA ASN A 19 5.63 -47.16 12.18
C ASN A 19 4.84 -46.56 10.99
N THR A 20 5.23 -45.42 10.43
CA THR A 20 4.51 -44.80 9.29
C THR A 20 5.33 -44.86 8.01
N THR A 21 4.67 -45.15 6.89
CA THR A 21 5.29 -45.14 5.57
C THR A 21 5.44 -43.70 5.06
N ARG A 22 6.49 -43.40 4.29
CA ARG A 22 6.70 -42.06 3.71
C ARG A 22 5.44 -41.51 2.98
N PRO A 23 4.66 -42.29 2.22
CA PRO A 23 3.41 -41.82 1.62
C PRO A 23 2.33 -41.40 2.62
N GLU A 24 2.14 -42.13 3.73
CA GLU A 24 1.21 -41.76 4.80
C GLU A 24 1.64 -40.45 5.49
N PHE A 25 2.96 -40.23 5.65
CA PHE A 25 3.47 -38.93 6.12
C PHE A 25 3.16 -37.79 5.17
N PHE A 26 3.33 -37.99 3.85
CA PHE A 26 2.97 -36.99 2.84
C PHE A 26 1.47 -36.69 2.88
N GLU A 27 0.60 -37.69 3.03
CA GLU A 27 -0.85 -37.46 3.14
C GLU A 27 -1.23 -36.67 4.42
N LEU A 28 -0.53 -36.90 5.53
CA LEU A 28 -0.79 -36.22 6.80
C LEU A 28 -0.32 -34.75 6.83
N ILE A 29 0.77 -34.41 6.13
CA ILE A 29 1.42 -33.09 6.23
C ILE A 29 1.25 -32.21 5.00
N ASP A 30 1.07 -32.79 3.81
CA ASP A 30 1.20 -32.06 2.53
C ASP A 30 -0.16 -31.55 1.98
N PHE A 31 -1.29 -32.04 2.52
CA PHE A 31 -2.63 -31.60 2.12
C PHE A 31 -3.37 -30.73 3.15
N LYS A 32 -2.80 -30.56 4.36
CA LYS A 32 -3.44 -29.77 5.40
C LYS A 32 -2.90 -28.34 5.38
N ILE A 33 -3.58 -27.48 4.64
CA ILE A 33 -3.30 -26.05 4.61
C ILE A 33 -3.99 -25.43 5.84
N PRO A 34 -3.26 -24.72 6.72
CA PRO A 34 -3.88 -24.10 7.88
C PRO A 34 -4.83 -22.99 7.43
N THR A 35 -5.99 -22.91 8.08
CA THR A 35 -6.85 -21.74 7.97
C THR A 35 -6.19 -20.61 8.76
N ILE A 36 -5.87 -19.53 8.07
CA ILE A 36 -5.32 -18.31 8.67
C ILE A 36 -6.47 -17.33 8.80
N THR A 37 -6.91 -17.07 10.03
CA THR A 37 -7.93 -16.06 10.30
C THR A 37 -7.27 -14.82 10.90
N VAL A 38 -7.41 -13.70 10.20
CA VAL A 38 -6.95 -12.38 10.66
C VAL A 38 -8.12 -11.63 11.25
N ASN A 39 -8.03 -11.30 12.53
CA ASN A 39 -9.02 -10.49 13.23
C ASN A 39 -8.53 -9.05 13.28
N LEU A 40 -9.31 -8.15 12.70
CA LEU A 40 -9.08 -6.71 12.70
C LEU A 40 -10.29 -6.02 13.33
N SER A 41 -10.05 -4.86 13.94
CA SER A 41 -11.14 -3.94 14.26
C SER A 41 -11.80 -3.45 12.96
N ASP A 42 -13.06 -3.01 13.02
CA ASP A 42 -13.75 -2.45 11.85
C ASP A 42 -12.94 -1.28 11.26
N GLU A 43 -12.34 -0.43 12.10
CA GLU A 43 -11.52 0.69 11.65
C GLU A 43 -10.24 0.24 10.93
N ASP A 44 -9.53 -0.77 11.44
CA ASP A 44 -8.34 -1.29 10.79
C ASP A 44 -8.67 -2.01 9.48
N TYR A 45 -9.79 -2.73 9.45
CA TYR A 45 -10.28 -3.38 8.24
C TYR A 45 -10.61 -2.35 7.15
N GLU A 46 -11.37 -1.31 7.47
CA GLU A 46 -11.70 -0.23 6.53
C GLU A 46 -10.45 0.49 6.03
N ASN A 47 -9.48 0.79 6.91
CA ASN A 47 -8.21 1.38 6.49
C ASN A 47 -7.39 0.44 5.59
N PHE A 48 -7.42 -0.86 5.85
CA PHE A 48 -6.76 -1.87 5.02
C PHE A 48 -7.38 -1.92 3.61
N ILE A 49 -8.71 -1.98 3.52
CA ILE A 49 -9.43 -2.00 2.24
C ILE A 49 -9.19 -0.70 1.47
N LEU A 50 -9.31 0.46 2.13
CA LEU A 50 -9.02 1.76 1.51
C LEU A 50 -7.59 1.80 0.97
N GLY A 51 -6.61 1.35 1.77
CA GLY A 51 -5.21 1.29 1.33
C GLY A 51 -5.00 0.41 0.11
N TYR A 52 -5.62 -0.77 0.08
CA TYR A 52 -5.57 -1.68 -1.05
C TYR A 52 -6.18 -1.05 -2.32
N ASP A 53 -7.36 -0.45 -2.19
CA ASP A 53 -8.03 0.25 -3.30
C ASP A 53 -7.18 1.41 -3.82
N CYS A 54 -6.52 2.16 -2.94
CA CYS A 54 -5.63 3.24 -3.36
C CYS A 54 -4.39 2.74 -4.09
N ILE A 55 -3.79 1.62 -3.66
CA ILE A 55 -2.65 0.98 -4.36
C ILE A 55 -3.04 0.57 -5.77
N ARG A 56 -4.23 -0.02 -5.94
CA ARG A 56 -4.73 -0.41 -7.25
C ARG A 56 -5.08 0.82 -8.11
N ASP A 57 -5.89 1.73 -7.58
CA ASP A 57 -6.53 2.80 -8.36
C ASP A 57 -5.57 3.95 -8.68
N CYS A 58 -4.68 4.33 -7.74
CA CYS A 58 -3.66 5.36 -7.94
C CYS A 58 -2.37 4.80 -8.57
N SER A 59 -2.36 3.54 -9.00
CA SER A 59 -1.26 2.98 -9.78
C SER A 59 -1.17 3.66 -11.15
N PRO A 60 0.05 3.92 -11.67
CA PRO A 60 0.25 4.47 -13.02
C PRO A 60 -0.42 3.66 -14.13
N THR A 61 -0.70 2.38 -13.89
CA THR A 61 -1.34 1.48 -14.86
C THR A 61 -2.85 1.69 -14.97
N PHE A 62 -3.52 2.05 -13.87
CA PHE A 62 -4.99 2.13 -13.82
C PHE A 62 -5.50 3.58 -13.84
N LEU A 63 -4.89 4.47 -13.04
CA LEU A 63 -5.26 5.88 -12.93
C LEU A 63 -6.78 6.10 -12.77
N ARG A 64 -7.42 5.29 -11.92
CA ARG A 64 -8.86 5.40 -11.68
C ARG A 64 -9.12 6.54 -10.69
N ARG A 65 -10.03 7.45 -11.03
CA ARG A 65 -10.47 8.51 -10.12
C ARG A 65 -11.04 7.89 -8.84
N ASN A 66 -10.43 8.21 -7.71
CA ASN A 66 -10.86 7.73 -6.39
C ASN A 66 -10.65 8.84 -5.36
N GLU A 67 -11.73 9.57 -5.06
CA GLU A 67 -11.66 10.74 -4.16
C GLU A 67 -11.34 10.33 -2.72
N ALA A 68 -11.81 9.15 -2.27
CA ALA A 68 -11.48 8.62 -0.95
C ALA A 68 -9.96 8.45 -0.79
N CYS A 69 -9.25 8.06 -1.84
CA CYS A 69 -7.80 7.99 -1.86
C CYS A 69 -7.12 9.36 -1.86
N TYR A 70 -7.69 10.34 -2.55
CA TYR A 70 -7.14 11.70 -2.64
C TYR A 70 -7.40 12.53 -1.38
N THR A 71 -8.35 12.11 -0.55
CA THR A 71 -8.68 12.75 0.73
C THR A 71 -8.44 11.83 1.93
N ALA A 72 -7.73 10.72 1.74
CA ALA A 72 -7.39 9.79 2.81
C ALA A 72 -6.57 10.48 3.90
N SER A 73 -6.54 9.91 5.11
CA SER A 73 -5.87 10.50 6.28
C SER A 73 -4.36 10.73 6.09
N TRP A 74 -3.72 9.99 5.19
CA TRP A 74 -2.30 10.15 4.84
C TRP A 74 -2.04 11.16 3.72
N VAL A 75 -3.09 11.76 3.13
CA VAL A 75 -2.96 12.76 2.07
C VAL A 75 -3.14 14.17 2.65
N ASP A 76 -2.07 14.95 2.56
CA ASP A 76 -2.10 16.39 2.84
C ASP A 76 -2.00 17.14 1.50
N LEU A 77 -3.10 17.76 1.08
CA LEU A 77 -3.18 18.49 -0.18
C LEU A 77 -2.35 19.78 -0.18
N ASN A 78 -2.11 20.39 0.99
CA ASN A 78 -1.24 21.56 1.10
C ASN A 78 0.20 21.16 0.79
N GLU A 79 0.63 20.02 1.37
CA GLU A 79 1.94 19.46 1.13
C GLU A 79 2.09 18.93 -0.30
N ALA A 80 1.05 18.27 -0.83
CA ALA A 80 1.00 17.81 -2.21
C ALA A 80 1.19 18.98 -3.20
N LEU A 81 0.53 20.12 -2.95
CA LEU A 81 0.69 21.34 -3.75
C LEU A 81 2.12 21.89 -3.67
N ARG A 82 2.71 21.94 -2.47
CA ARG A 82 4.11 22.37 -2.29
C ARG A 82 5.05 21.50 -3.13
N ILE A 83 4.92 20.17 -3.02
CA ILE A 83 5.75 19.22 -3.77
C ILE A 83 5.51 19.35 -5.27
N ALA A 84 4.26 19.51 -5.71
CA ALA A 84 3.92 19.65 -7.12
C ALA A 84 4.57 20.90 -7.76
N ILE A 85 4.62 22.01 -7.02
CA ILE A 85 5.30 23.23 -7.47
C ILE A 85 6.82 23.04 -7.46
N GLU A 86 7.39 22.47 -6.39
CA GLU A 86 8.84 22.24 -6.27
C GLU A 86 9.38 21.32 -7.37
N LYS A 87 8.64 20.25 -7.68
CA LYS A 87 8.95 19.32 -8.76
C LYS A 87 8.57 19.84 -10.14
N LYS A 88 8.01 21.06 -10.23
CA LYS A 88 7.57 21.71 -11.46
C LYS A 88 6.51 20.93 -12.25
N TYR A 89 5.70 20.13 -11.55
CA TYR A 89 4.52 19.52 -12.15
C TYR A 89 3.43 20.55 -12.39
N ILE A 90 3.38 21.59 -11.56
CA ILE A 90 2.51 22.76 -11.75
C ILE A 90 3.40 23.99 -12.00
N ASN A 91 3.08 24.76 -13.02
CA ASN A 91 3.87 25.91 -13.42
C ASN A 91 3.56 27.15 -12.55
N ILE A 92 4.48 27.46 -11.63
CA ILE A 92 4.36 28.61 -10.73
C ILE A 92 4.30 29.97 -11.45
N ASP A 93 4.94 30.09 -12.62
CA ASP A 93 4.91 31.33 -13.39
C ASP A 93 3.58 31.51 -14.13
N SER A 94 2.89 30.41 -14.43
CA SER A 94 1.50 30.45 -14.88
C SER A 94 0.58 30.91 -13.75
N ILE A 95 0.75 30.34 -12.54
CA ILE A 95 -0.02 30.72 -11.34
C ILE A 95 0.12 32.22 -11.06
N LYS A 96 1.34 32.78 -11.07
CA LYS A 96 1.58 34.21 -10.79
C LYS A 96 0.82 35.16 -11.72
N LYS A 97 0.43 34.72 -12.92
CA LYS A 97 -0.36 35.52 -13.87
C LYS A 97 -1.84 35.58 -13.48
N ASN A 98 -2.35 34.60 -12.74
CA ASN A 98 -3.69 34.63 -12.18
C ASN A 98 -3.65 35.12 -10.73
N SER A 99 -4.20 36.32 -10.49
CA SER A 99 -4.21 36.93 -9.16
C SER A 99 -4.91 36.07 -8.10
N ASN A 100 -6.00 35.39 -8.46
CA ASN A 100 -6.78 34.60 -7.51
C ASN A 100 -6.03 33.32 -7.10
N ASP A 101 -5.53 32.57 -8.09
CA ASP A 101 -4.79 31.32 -7.83
C ASP A 101 -3.47 31.61 -7.11
N TYR A 102 -2.80 32.70 -7.44
CA TYR A 102 -1.59 33.11 -6.74
C TYR A 102 -1.83 33.47 -5.27
N GLN A 103 -2.96 34.11 -4.95
CA GLN A 103 -3.33 34.39 -3.57
C GLN A 103 -3.69 33.11 -2.81
N LEU A 104 -4.42 32.19 -3.44
CA LEU A 104 -4.71 30.88 -2.86
C LEU A 104 -3.42 30.12 -2.52
N VAL A 105 -2.48 30.01 -3.47
CA VAL A 105 -1.19 29.34 -3.26
C VAL A 105 -0.38 30.01 -2.14
N LYS A 106 -0.39 31.35 -2.06
CA LYS A 106 0.24 32.08 -0.94
C LYS A 106 -0.40 31.76 0.41
N ASN A 107 -1.72 31.69 0.47
CA ASN A 107 -2.47 31.37 1.69
C ASN A 107 -2.18 29.94 2.17
N VAL A 108 -2.03 29.00 1.24
CA VAL A 108 -1.74 27.60 1.53
C VAL A 108 -0.28 27.39 1.96
N ILE A 109 0.69 27.88 1.17
CA ILE A 109 2.11 27.53 1.36
C ILE A 109 2.83 28.51 2.29
N ASN A 110 2.64 29.81 2.09
CA ASN A 110 3.42 30.83 2.80
C ASN A 110 2.76 31.20 4.13
N ASN A 111 1.47 31.53 4.10
CA ASN A 111 0.74 31.98 5.28
C ASN A 111 0.22 30.80 6.11
N LYS A 112 0.03 29.63 5.49
CA LYS A 112 -0.47 28.39 6.10
C LYS A 112 -1.80 28.56 6.85
N ASN A 113 -2.68 29.42 6.31
CA ASN A 113 -3.97 29.74 6.92
C ASN A 113 -5.17 29.16 6.17
N HIS A 114 -4.94 28.45 5.06
CA HIS A 114 -5.96 27.78 4.26
C HIS A 114 -5.66 26.29 4.14
N LYS A 115 -6.68 25.45 4.36
CA LYS A 115 -6.63 24.02 4.07
C LYS A 115 -7.23 23.80 2.69
N LEU A 116 -6.41 23.37 1.75
CA LEU A 116 -6.79 23.18 0.37
C LEU A 116 -7.82 22.03 0.26
N SER A 117 -8.91 22.28 -0.44
CA SER A 117 -9.88 21.25 -0.82
C SER A 117 -9.42 20.51 -2.08
N LEU A 118 -9.97 19.31 -2.31
CA LEU A 118 -9.65 18.53 -3.52
C LEU A 118 -10.02 19.29 -4.80
N TYR A 119 -11.15 20.00 -4.79
CA TYR A 119 -11.61 20.79 -5.92
C TYR A 119 -10.67 21.96 -6.23
N GLU A 120 -10.22 22.70 -5.22
CA GLU A 120 -9.25 23.78 -5.40
C GLU A 120 -7.91 23.25 -5.93
N PHE A 121 -7.45 22.11 -5.40
CA PHE A 121 -6.24 21.45 -5.90
C PHE A 121 -6.38 21.02 -7.36
N GLU A 122 -7.49 20.38 -7.73
CA GLU A 122 -7.79 19.97 -9.10
C GLU A 122 -7.80 21.16 -10.06
N ASN A 123 -8.45 22.27 -9.68
CA ASN A 123 -8.47 23.48 -10.49
C ASN A 123 -7.07 24.04 -10.73
N LEU A 124 -6.21 24.07 -9.70
CA LEU A 124 -4.81 24.51 -9.86
C LEU A 124 -4.04 23.60 -10.81
N VAL A 125 -4.23 22.29 -10.70
CA VAL A 125 -3.58 21.29 -11.56
C VAL A 125 -4.01 21.49 -13.01
N VAL A 126 -5.31 21.51 -13.29
CA VAL A 126 -5.84 21.60 -14.65
C VAL A 126 -5.55 22.96 -15.29
N SER A 127 -5.54 24.05 -14.51
CA SER A 127 -5.32 25.41 -15.02
C SER A 127 -3.84 25.73 -15.29
N HIS A 128 -2.92 25.07 -14.59
CA HIS A 128 -1.49 25.44 -14.60
C HIS A 128 -0.55 24.26 -14.88
N SER A 129 -1.05 23.15 -15.39
CA SER A 129 -0.26 22.00 -15.86
C SER A 129 -0.95 21.28 -17.01
N ASP A 130 -0.23 20.35 -17.67
CA ASP A 130 -0.79 19.45 -18.68
C ASP A 130 -1.25 18.11 -18.07
N LEU A 131 -1.45 18.05 -16.76
CA LEU A 131 -1.83 16.85 -16.02
C LEU A 131 -3.31 16.90 -15.61
N SER A 132 -3.94 15.73 -15.54
CA SER A 132 -5.21 15.57 -14.83
C SER A 132 -4.98 15.32 -13.34
N LEU A 133 -6.03 15.44 -12.54
CA LEU A 133 -5.99 15.09 -11.12
C LEU A 133 -5.54 13.63 -10.90
N GLU A 134 -6.13 12.69 -11.65
CA GLU A 134 -5.83 11.26 -11.54
C GLU A 134 -4.36 10.97 -11.86
N LYS A 135 -3.82 11.68 -12.85
CA LYS A 135 -2.43 11.52 -13.27
C LYS A 135 -1.47 12.08 -12.22
N ILE A 136 -1.68 13.29 -11.72
CA ILE A 136 -0.75 13.90 -10.76
C ILE A 136 -0.84 13.25 -9.36
N MET A 137 -2.01 12.70 -9.01
CA MET A 137 -2.21 11.96 -7.75
C MET A 137 -1.72 10.51 -7.83
N ALA A 138 -1.22 10.06 -8.98
CA ALA A 138 -0.64 8.73 -9.10
C ALA A 138 0.64 8.60 -8.26
N MET A 139 0.89 7.39 -7.76
CA MET A 139 1.96 7.13 -6.78
C MET A 139 3.36 7.52 -7.26
N ASN A 140 3.61 7.43 -8.57
CA ASN A 140 4.90 7.74 -9.17
C ASN A 140 5.25 9.24 -9.15
N TYR A 141 4.26 10.14 -9.02
CA TYR A 141 4.51 11.58 -8.84
C TYR A 141 4.95 11.90 -7.41
N GLY A 142 4.65 11.02 -6.45
CA GLY A 142 5.13 11.10 -5.08
C GLY A 142 4.71 12.40 -4.40
N LEU A 143 3.47 12.85 -4.61
CA LEU A 143 2.87 14.01 -3.94
C LEU A 143 2.50 13.71 -2.48
N TYR A 144 2.26 12.44 -2.18
CA TYR A 144 2.05 11.93 -0.83
C TYR A 144 2.77 10.60 -0.69
N LYS A 145 2.98 10.18 0.55
CA LYS A 145 3.48 8.85 0.86
C LYS A 145 2.37 8.09 1.54
N PHE A 146 2.03 6.94 0.99
CA PHE A 146 1.15 6.01 1.68
C PHE A 146 1.76 5.69 3.05
N LYS A 147 1.01 5.97 4.11
CA LYS A 147 1.37 5.60 5.47
C LYS A 147 0.37 4.55 5.92
N GLN A 148 0.86 3.31 6.07
CA GLN A 148 0.07 2.32 6.78
C GLN A 148 -0.14 2.81 8.20
N LYS A 149 -1.40 2.85 8.63
CA LYS A 149 -1.73 3.08 10.02
C LYS A 149 -1.24 1.88 10.83
N GLU A 150 -0.71 2.13 12.02
CA GLU A 150 -0.44 1.04 12.96
C GLU A 150 -1.76 0.39 13.34
N LEU A 151 -1.79 -0.95 13.30
CA LEU A 151 -2.96 -1.72 13.70
C LEU A 151 -3.25 -1.49 15.17
N ASP A 152 -4.52 -1.56 15.55
CA ASP A 152 -4.90 -1.58 16.96
C ASP A 152 -4.29 -2.79 17.68
N ALA A 153 -4.08 -2.65 18.98
CA ALA A 153 -3.56 -3.69 19.86
C ALA A 153 -4.46 -4.96 19.92
N THR A 154 -5.70 -4.86 19.42
CA THR A 154 -6.65 -5.98 19.32
C THR A 154 -6.45 -6.85 18.08
N ALA A 155 -5.64 -6.39 17.10
CA ALA A 155 -5.37 -7.16 15.89
C ALA A 155 -4.67 -8.49 16.24
N SER A 156 -5.21 -9.59 15.71
CA SER A 156 -4.66 -10.93 15.97
C SER A 156 -4.74 -11.81 14.74
N MET A 157 -3.88 -12.83 14.71
CA MET A 157 -3.87 -13.85 13.67
C MET A 157 -3.93 -15.22 14.35
N THR A 158 -4.84 -16.06 13.87
CA THR A 158 -4.98 -17.43 14.33
C THR A 158 -4.65 -18.38 13.18
N PHE A 159 -4.01 -19.49 13.54
CA PHE A 159 -3.61 -20.55 12.62
C PHE A 159 -4.27 -21.83 13.09
N GLU A 160 -5.25 -22.30 12.33
CA GLU A 160 -5.95 -23.55 12.63
C GLU A 160 -5.54 -24.58 11.60
N LEU A 161 -4.81 -25.60 12.05
CA LEU A 161 -4.42 -26.75 11.24
C LEU A 161 -5.27 -27.94 11.69
N ASP A 162 -6.08 -28.50 10.79
CA ASP A 162 -6.89 -29.68 11.12
C ASP A 162 -5.99 -30.85 11.54
N GLY A 163 -6.10 -31.33 12.78
CA GLY A 163 -5.19 -32.33 13.34
C GLY A 163 -5.78 -33.09 14.51
#